data_AF-A0A848HY24-F1
#
_entry.id   AF-A0A848HY24-F1
#
_cell.length_a   1.000
_cell.length_b   1.000
_cell.length_c   1.000
_cell.angle_alpha   90.00
_cell.angle_beta   90.00
_cell.angle_gamma   90.00
#
_symmetry.space_group_name_H-M   'P 1'
#
loop_
_entity.id
_entity.type
_entity.pdbx_description
1 polymer ?
#
loop_
_entity_poly.entity_id
_entity_poly.type
_entity_poly.pdbx_seq_one_letter_code
_entity_poly.pdbx_strand_id
1 'polypeptide(L)'
;MERGRKADPPSEKKARGTLKPYRDAGKVEIVVPGDPPRMPDYLTAEAIDVWQEVLPRVMAAGVTEVDSAMFARYCSLEALVRAAFKADDEPPPAAYLTVLRQHEELLRIAGPKSRVGVGVGDGAKSANRFARNGNRNRA
;
A
#
# COMPACT_ATOMS: atom_id res chain seq x y z
N MET A 1 -38.62 1.11 14.39
CA MET A 1 -38.05 1.43 13.06
C MET A 1 -36.59 0.98 13.06
N GLU A 2 -36.26 -0.07 12.31
CA GLU A 2 -34.86 -0.40 12.05
C GLU A 2 -34.28 0.59 11.03
N ARG A 3 -33.13 1.18 11.33
CA ARG A 3 -32.45 2.08 10.41
C ARG A 3 -31.80 1.26 9.30
N GLY A 4 -31.90 1.73 8.06
CA GLY A 4 -31.24 1.11 6.91
C GLY A 4 -29.71 1.07 7.05
N ARG A 5 -29.08 0.20 6.26
CA ARG A 5 -27.62 0.04 6.21
C ARG A 5 -26.91 1.38 5.94
N LYS A 6 -25.83 1.65 6.68
CA LYS A 6 -24.97 2.82 6.48
C LYS A 6 -24.37 2.82 5.06
N ALA A 7 -24.22 4.01 4.48
CA ALA A 7 -23.63 4.15 3.16
C ALA A 7 -22.14 3.76 3.17
N ASP A 8 -21.69 3.03 2.15
CA ASP A 8 -20.27 2.70 1.97
C ASP A 8 -19.41 4.00 1.83
N PRO A 9 -18.16 3.99 2.32
CA PRO A 9 -17.23 5.13 2.22
C PRO A 9 -16.96 5.59 0.78
N PRO A 10 -16.61 6.87 0.58
CA PRO A 10 -16.21 7.38 -0.73
C PRO A 10 -15.03 6.62 -1.36
N SER A 11 -14.02 6.21 -0.57
CA SER A 11 -12.86 5.43 -1.02
C SER A 11 -13.29 4.10 -1.65
N GLU A 12 -14.14 3.33 -0.97
CA GLU A 12 -14.64 2.03 -1.44
C GLU A 12 -15.49 2.17 -2.72
N LYS A 13 -16.34 3.20 -2.79
CA LYS A 13 -17.12 3.49 -4.00
C LYS A 13 -16.23 3.89 -5.16
N LYS A 14 -15.16 4.65 -4.91
CA LYS A 14 -14.18 5.03 -5.92
C LYS A 14 -13.43 3.82 -6.45
N ALA A 15 -12.95 2.95 -5.55
CA ALA A 15 -12.27 1.70 -5.90
C ALA A 15 -13.16 0.77 -6.75
N ARG A 16 -14.46 0.71 -6.43
CA ARG A 16 -15.46 -0.07 -7.18
C ARG A 16 -15.95 0.59 -8.47
N GLY A 17 -15.59 1.85 -8.71
CA GLY A 17 -16.08 2.65 -9.85
C GLY A 17 -17.56 3.07 -9.75
N THR A 18 -18.16 3.01 -8.56
CA THR A 18 -19.58 3.35 -8.32
C THR A 18 -19.77 4.72 -7.65
N LEU A 19 -18.69 5.50 -7.54
CA LEU A 19 -18.73 6.84 -6.96
C LEU A 19 -19.60 7.78 -7.81
N LYS A 20 -20.63 8.39 -7.19
CA LYS A 20 -21.51 9.34 -7.86
C LYS A 20 -21.08 10.77 -7.53
N PRO A 21 -20.54 11.57 -8.47
CA PRO A 21 -20.00 12.90 -8.17
C PRO A 21 -21.00 13.81 -7.43
N TYR A 22 -22.26 13.86 -7.87
CA TYR A 22 -23.26 14.73 -7.23
C TYR A 22 -23.67 14.33 -5.80
N ARG A 23 -23.36 13.10 -5.37
CA ARG A 23 -23.82 12.53 -4.08
C ARG A 23 -22.69 12.20 -3.11
N ASP A 24 -21.55 11.83 -3.67
CA ASP A 24 -20.40 11.31 -2.94
C ASP A 24 -19.20 12.28 -3.03
N ALA A 25 -19.18 13.26 -3.96
CA ALA A 25 -18.13 14.29 -3.98
C ALA A 25 -18.31 15.28 -2.82
N GLY A 26 -17.19 15.73 -2.24
CA GLY A 26 -17.17 16.67 -1.11
C GLY A 26 -17.37 16.03 0.28
N LYS A 27 -17.58 14.71 0.37
CA LYS A 27 -17.62 13.99 1.65
C LYS A 27 -16.21 13.71 2.14
N VAL A 28 -15.93 14.07 3.39
CA VAL A 28 -14.69 13.72 4.08
C VAL A 28 -14.85 12.32 4.68
N GLU A 29 -13.92 11.44 4.35
CA GLU A 29 -13.80 10.12 4.96
C GLU A 29 -12.79 10.21 6.10
N ILE A 30 -13.25 9.92 7.32
CA ILE A 30 -12.35 9.74 8.46
C ILE A 30 -11.84 8.30 8.38
N VAL A 31 -10.64 8.14 7.86
CA VAL A 31 -9.93 6.87 7.95
C VAL A 31 -9.42 6.78 9.38
N VAL A 32 -10.07 5.96 10.20
CA VAL A 32 -9.54 5.59 11.52
C VAL A 32 -8.45 4.55 11.25
N PRO A 33 -7.18 4.83 11.54
CA PRO A 33 -6.14 3.80 11.49
C PRO A 33 -6.60 2.66 12.39
N GLY A 34 -6.52 1.41 11.91
CA GLY A 34 -6.62 0.26 12.81
C GLY A 34 -5.55 0.34 13.90
N ASP A 35 -5.60 -0.56 14.88
CA ASP A 35 -4.57 -0.61 15.91
C ASP A 35 -3.19 -0.70 15.26
N PRO A 36 -2.23 0.15 15.67
CA PRO A 36 -0.91 0.18 15.05
C PRO A 36 -0.22 -1.18 15.23
N PRO A 37 0.70 -1.54 14.32
CA PRO A 37 1.58 -2.68 14.54
C PRO A 37 2.18 -2.66 15.95
N ARG A 38 2.12 -3.79 16.65
CA ARG A 38 2.70 -3.97 17.97
C ARG A 38 4.13 -4.45 17.83
N MET A 39 5.07 -3.64 18.33
CA MET A 39 6.49 -3.96 18.30
C MET A 39 6.78 -5.20 19.15
N PRO A 40 7.36 -6.28 18.58
CA PRO A 40 7.80 -7.43 19.35
C PRO A 40 9.04 -7.11 20.20
N ASP A 41 9.21 -7.86 21.28
CA ASP A 41 10.31 -7.74 22.24
C ASP A 41 11.66 -8.24 21.70
N TYR A 42 11.64 -9.10 20.67
CA TYR A 42 12.85 -9.70 20.10
C TYR A 42 13.61 -8.82 19.11
N LEU A 43 13.14 -7.60 18.81
CA LEU A 43 13.82 -6.72 17.86
C LEU A 43 15.14 -6.19 18.44
N THR A 44 16.19 -6.18 17.62
CA THR A 44 17.46 -5.53 17.98
C THR A 44 17.29 -4.01 17.97
N ALA A 45 18.24 -3.28 18.57
CA ALA A 45 18.21 -1.82 18.60
C ALA A 45 18.12 -1.21 17.18
N GLU A 46 18.88 -1.75 16.24
CA GLU A 46 18.91 -1.30 14.84
C GLU A 46 17.59 -1.61 14.14
N ALA A 47 16.96 -2.75 14.45
CA ALA A 47 15.65 -3.09 13.90
C ALA A 47 14.53 -2.23 14.50
N ILE A 48 14.66 -1.80 15.76
CA ILE A 48 13.77 -0.82 16.39
C ILE A 48 13.89 0.54 15.70
N ASP A 49 15.10 0.97 15.34
CA ASP A 49 15.30 2.22 14.60
C ASP A 49 14.59 2.17 13.24
N VAL A 50 14.73 1.06 12.51
CA VAL A 50 14.00 0.84 11.25
C VAL A 50 12.49 0.83 11.48
N TRP A 51 12.03 0.18 12.54
CA TRP A 51 10.60 0.15 12.90
C TRP A 51 10.05 1.56 13.08
N GLN A 52 10.71 2.39 13.90
CA GLN A 52 10.27 3.76 14.15
C GLN A 52 10.29 4.62 12.88
N GLU A 53 11.32 4.45 12.04
CA GLU A 53 11.44 5.19 10.78
C GLU A 53 10.31 4.84 9.78
N VAL A 54 9.96 3.55 9.68
CA VAL A 54 9.07 3.04 8.63
C VAL A 54 7.61 2.98 9.07
N LEU A 55 7.34 2.90 10.37
CA LEU A 55 5.99 2.86 10.98
C LEU A 55 4.99 3.85 10.35
N PRO A 56 5.30 5.15 10.20
CA PRO A 56 4.33 6.08 9.61
C PRO A 56 3.97 5.75 8.16
N ARG A 57 4.92 5.22 7.37
CA ARG A 57 4.71 4.86 5.96
C ARG A 57 3.83 3.62 5.83
N VAL A 58 4.08 2.60 6.65
CA VAL A 58 3.28 1.36 6.64
C VAL A 58 1.87 1.59 7.18
N MET A 59 1.72 2.42 8.22
CA MET A 59 0.40 2.80 8.73
C MET A 59 -0.40 3.56 7.67
N ALA A 60 0.22 4.50 6.95
CA ALA A 60 -0.43 5.19 5.83
C ALA A 60 -0.83 4.24 4.68
N ALA A 61 -0.14 3.10 4.53
CA ALA A 61 -0.45 2.05 3.57
C ALA A 61 -1.51 1.04 4.06
N GLY A 62 -2.01 1.22 5.29
CA GLY A 62 -3.07 0.41 5.90
C GLY A 62 -2.59 -0.83 6.64
N VAL A 63 -1.31 -0.89 7.03
CA VAL A 63 -0.76 -1.95 7.89
C VAL A 63 -1.29 -1.76 9.31
N THR A 64 -1.74 -2.85 9.93
CA THR A 64 -2.37 -2.86 11.27
C THR A 64 -1.70 -3.87 12.20
N GLU A 65 -2.20 -4.03 13.43
CA GLU A 65 -1.69 -5.01 14.41
C GLU A 65 -1.55 -6.44 13.82
N VAL A 66 -2.46 -6.87 12.94
CA VAL A 66 -2.41 -8.22 12.32
C VAL A 66 -1.12 -8.43 11.52
N ASP A 67 -0.53 -7.36 11.01
CA ASP A 67 0.69 -7.38 10.20
C ASP A 67 1.97 -7.26 11.04
N SER A 68 1.87 -7.14 12.38
CA SER A 68 3.01 -6.86 13.27
C SER A 68 4.19 -7.81 13.06
N ALA A 69 3.92 -9.11 12.90
CA ALA A 69 4.96 -10.11 12.67
C ALA A 69 5.61 -9.99 11.28
N MET A 70 4.87 -9.57 10.27
CA MET A 70 5.43 -9.30 8.93
C MET A 70 6.29 -8.03 8.97
N PHE A 71 5.80 -6.98 9.60
CA PHE A 71 6.53 -5.72 9.73
C PHE A 71 7.82 -5.88 10.55
N ALA A 72 7.78 -6.67 11.63
CA ALA A 72 8.96 -6.99 12.43
C ALA A 72 10.04 -7.71 11.61
N ARG A 73 9.65 -8.72 10.81
CA ARG A 73 10.58 -9.44 9.92
C ARG A 73 11.22 -8.53 8.88
N TYR A 74 10.44 -7.62 8.30
CA TYR A 74 10.96 -6.58 7.42
C TYR A 74 12.01 -5.72 8.12
N CYS A 75 11.69 -5.19 9.30
CA CYS A 75 12.61 -4.33 10.06
C CYS A 75 13.92 -5.03 10.44
N SER A 76 13.84 -6.29 10.88
CA SER A 76 15.02 -7.10 11.19
C SER A 76 15.92 -7.31 9.97
N LEU A 77 15.33 -7.67 8.83
CA LEU A 77 16.11 -7.93 7.61
C LEU A 77 16.70 -6.65 7.04
N GLU A 78 15.96 -5.55 7.07
CA GLU A 78 16.41 -4.23 6.61
C GLU A 78 17.58 -3.72 7.47
N ALA A 79 17.52 -3.91 8.79
CA ALA A 79 18.63 -3.57 9.69
C ALA A 79 19.92 -4.34 9.34
N LEU A 80 19.81 -5.65 9.05
CA LEU A 80 20.96 -6.46 8.62
C LEU A 80 21.54 -5.98 7.28
N VAL A 81 20.67 -5.62 6.33
CA VAL A 81 21.09 -5.12 5.02
C VAL A 81 21.77 -3.74 5.14
N ARG A 82 21.24 -2.84 5.97
CA ARG A 82 21.87 -1.54 6.27
C ARG A 82 23.23 -1.71 6.95
N ALA A 83 23.35 -2.66 7.87
CA ALA A 83 24.61 -2.98 8.52
C ALA A 83 25.66 -3.50 7.52
N ALA A 84 25.26 -4.38 6.59
CA ALA A 84 26.14 -4.87 5.53
C ALA A 84 26.62 -3.73 4.62
N PHE A 85 25.72 -2.82 4.20
CA PHE A 85 26.12 -1.65 3.42
C PHE A 85 27.05 -0.70 4.18
N LYS A 86 26.91 -0.58 5.51
CA LYS A 86 27.77 0.26 6.34
C LYS A 86 29.17 -0.34 6.56
N ALA A 87 29.28 -1.67 6.54
CA ALA A 87 30.54 -2.37 6.76
C ALA A 87 31.54 -2.20 5.61
N ASP A 88 31.10 -1.72 4.44
CA ASP A 88 31.91 -1.34 3.27
C ASP A 88 32.85 -2.44 2.74
N ASP A 89 32.51 -3.72 2.98
CA ASP A 89 33.36 -4.87 2.65
C ASP A 89 32.73 -5.72 1.53
N GLU A 90 31.51 -6.22 1.73
CA GLU A 90 30.80 -7.05 0.75
C GLU A 90 29.33 -6.62 0.61
N PRO A 91 28.78 -6.56 -0.63
CA PRO A 91 27.37 -6.27 -0.83
C PRO A 91 26.49 -7.31 -0.12
N PRO A 92 25.33 -6.90 0.44
CA PRO A 92 24.41 -7.83 1.07
C PRO A 92 23.95 -8.91 0.08
N PRO A 93 23.71 -10.15 0.55
CA PRO A 93 23.27 -11.24 -0.31
C PRO A 93 22.03 -10.86 -1.14
N ALA A 94 22.07 -11.09 -2.46
CA ALA A 94 20.98 -10.76 -3.37
C ALA A 94 19.64 -11.40 -2.98
N ALA A 95 19.68 -12.56 -2.31
CA ALA A 95 18.50 -13.21 -1.74
C ALA A 95 17.79 -12.33 -0.70
N TYR A 96 18.53 -11.64 0.17
CA TYR A 96 17.96 -10.74 1.18
C TYR A 96 17.32 -9.51 0.54
N LEU A 97 17.95 -8.94 -0.49
CA LEU A 97 17.37 -7.83 -1.24
C LEU A 97 16.05 -8.24 -1.93
N THR A 98 15.98 -9.45 -2.46
CA THR A 98 14.75 -9.99 -3.07
C THR A 98 13.65 -10.21 -2.03
N VAL A 99 13.98 -10.75 -0.87
CA VAL A 99 13.01 -10.97 0.22
C VAL A 99 12.52 -9.64 0.79
N LEU A 100 13.40 -8.65 0.96
CA LEU A 100 13.01 -7.30 1.36
C LEU A 100 12.01 -6.71 0.38
N ARG A 101 12.27 -6.82 -0.92
CA ARG A 101 11.35 -6.35 -1.94
C ARG A 101 9.97 -7.01 -1.82
N GLN A 102 9.92 -8.31 -1.58
CA GLN A 102 8.65 -9.02 -1.36
C GLN A 102 7.92 -8.52 -0.09
N HIS A 103 8.66 -8.26 0.99
CA HIS A 103 8.07 -7.71 2.22
C HIS A 103 7.52 -6.30 1.99
N GLU A 104 8.25 -5.44 1.28
CA GLU A 104 7.78 -4.10 0.91
C GLU A 104 6.51 -4.15 0.06
N GLU A 105 6.36 -5.16 -0.81
CA GLU A 105 5.16 -5.36 -1.61
C GLU A 105 3.97 -5.79 -0.77
N LEU A 106 4.18 -6.71 0.19
CA LEU A 106 3.15 -7.16 1.12
C LEU A 106 2.71 -6.03 2.07
N LEU A 107 3.66 -5.22 2.53
CA LEU A 107 3.42 -4.03 3.35
C LEU A 107 2.96 -2.82 2.53
N ARG A 108 2.85 -2.95 1.21
CA ARG A 108 2.38 -1.92 0.26
C ARG A 108 3.21 -0.62 0.25
N ILE A 109 4.48 -0.70 0.62
CA ILE A 109 5.44 0.40 0.63
C ILE A 109 6.41 0.36 -0.57
N ALA A 110 6.42 -0.74 -1.33
CA ALA A 110 7.19 -0.98 -2.55
C ALA A 110 6.92 -0.02 -3.73
N GLY A 111 6.03 0.96 -3.59
CA GLY A 111 5.53 1.83 -4.66
C GLY A 111 4.48 1.15 -5.55
N PRO A 112 3.80 1.91 -6.43
CA PRO A 112 2.76 1.35 -7.30
C PRO A 112 3.31 0.26 -8.22
N LYS A 113 2.67 -0.92 -8.27
CA LYS A 113 3.02 -1.98 -9.23
C LYS A 113 2.99 -1.51 -10.69
N SER A 114 2.20 -0.47 -10.99
CA SER A 114 2.20 0.18 -12.31
C SER A 114 3.55 0.76 -12.72
N ARG A 115 4.46 1.06 -11.78
CA ARG A 115 5.84 1.50 -12.07
C ARG A 115 6.75 0.37 -12.51
N VAL A 116 6.43 -0.88 -12.15
CA VAL A 116 7.19 -2.08 -12.52
C VAL A 116 6.81 -2.58 -13.93
N GLY A 117 5.70 -2.08 -14.49
CA GLY A 117 5.16 -2.45 -15.80
C GLY A 117 5.31 -1.39 -16.89
N VAL A 118 6.37 -0.56 -16.89
CA VAL A 118 6.68 0.31 -18.04
C VAL A 118 7.31 -0.53 -19.16
N GLY A 119 6.51 -1.45 -19.70
CA GLY A 119 6.83 -2.33 -20.80
C GLY A 119 5.52 -2.71 -21.46
N VAL A 120 5.16 -1.92 -22.48
CA VAL A 120 3.94 -2.06 -23.30
C VAL A 120 2.66 -1.85 -22.48
N GLY A 121 2.27 -0.58 -22.37
CA GLY A 121 0.88 -0.24 -22.09
C GLY A 121 0.02 -0.89 -23.16
N ASP A 122 -0.66 -1.97 -22.80
CA ASP A 122 -1.78 -2.50 -23.54
C ASP A 122 -2.76 -1.33 -23.66
N GLY A 123 -2.79 -0.71 -24.85
CA GLY A 123 -3.38 0.60 -25.09
C GLY A 123 -4.74 0.66 -24.41
N ALA A 124 -4.88 1.59 -23.47
CA ALA A 124 -5.99 1.68 -22.53
C ALA A 124 -7.31 1.24 -23.16
N LYS A 125 -7.65 -0.05 -23.01
CA LYS A 125 -8.97 -0.54 -23.39
C LYS A 125 -9.91 0.17 -22.45
N SER A 126 -10.73 1.05 -23.01
CA SER A 126 -11.85 1.66 -22.30
C SER A 126 -12.51 0.58 -21.46
N ALA A 127 -12.45 0.72 -20.13
CA ALA A 127 -13.10 -0.19 -19.19
C ALA A 127 -14.61 -0.32 -19.47
N ASN A 128 -15.17 0.64 -20.22
CA ASN A 128 -16.54 0.65 -20.66
C ASN A 128 -16.69 0.18 -22.12
N ARG A 129 -17.34 -0.97 -22.33
CA ARG A 129 -17.69 -1.52 -23.65
C ARG A 129 -18.62 -0.60 -24.46
N PHE A 130 -19.28 0.36 -23.82
CA PHE A 130 -20.23 1.30 -24.42
C PHE A 130 -19.69 2.72 -24.59
N ALA A 131 -18.40 2.98 -24.32
CA ALA A 131 -17.83 4.33 -24.48
C ALA A 131 -18.00 4.93 -25.89
N ARG A 132 -18.24 4.08 -26.90
CA ARG A 132 -18.46 4.49 -28.30
C ARG A 132 -19.94 4.74 -28.67
N ASN A 133 -20.89 4.49 -27.76
CA ASN A 133 -22.34 4.64 -27.99
C ASN A 133 -22.92 5.99 -27.52
N GLY A 134 -22.09 6.99 -27.25
CA GLY A 134 -22.54 8.35 -26.93
C GLY A 134 -23.08 9.11 -28.14
N ASN A 135 -24.07 9.98 -27.92
CA ASN A 135 -24.67 10.87 -28.92
C ASN A 135 -23.58 11.75 -29.57
N ARG A 136 -23.22 11.48 -30.83
CA ARG A 136 -22.33 12.36 -31.59
C ARG A 136 -23.14 13.55 -32.08
N ASN A 137 -22.61 14.77 -31.92
CA ASN A 137 -23.16 15.93 -32.63
C ASN A 137 -23.18 15.60 -34.12
N ARG A 138 -24.38 15.56 -34.71
CA ARG A 138 -24.55 15.50 -36.16
C ARG A 138 -24.12 16.85 -36.71
N ALA A 139 -23.07 16.85 -37.52
CA ALA A 139 -22.73 17.96 -38.39
C ALA A 139 -23.74 18.03 -39.55
#